data_AF-A0AAE6UL16-F1
#
_entry.id   AF-A0AAE6UL16-F1
#
_cell.length_a   1.000
_cell.length_b   1.000
_cell.length_c   1.000
_cell.angle_alpha   90.00
_cell.angle_beta   90.00
_cell.angle_gamma   90.00
#
_symmetry.space_group_name_H-M   'P 1'
#
loop_
_entity.id
_entity.type
_entity.pdbx_description
1 polymer ?
#
loop_
_entity_poly.entity_id
_entity_poly.type
_entity_poly.pdbx_seq_one_letter_code
_entity_poly.pdbx_strand_id
1 'polypeptide(L)'
;MSLAPPAREEYEITLEPFTQEDLARDLPLAQRIWQLSWVRKSVIMIALAVIWELAARLQNNDLLLPSFLQTAAAFYDGLISGELPGKVWISLTVLIQGYLIGIVLAFALTTLAVSTQLGRDLLSTLTAMFNPLPAIALLPLALLWFGLGQNSLIFVLVHSVLWALALNTYAGFLGVSETQRMAGRNYGLKGLRFVWHILIPAALPSILAGLKIGWAFAWRTLIAAELVFGASSGKGGLGWYIFQNRNELYTDKVFAGLAAVILIGLLVENLLFANIERLTVKRWGMQR
;
A
#
# COMPACT_ATOMS: atom_id res chain seq x y z
N MET A 1 -7.39 33.45 -68.07
CA MET A 1 -7.56 34.05 -66.72
C MET A 1 -6.61 33.31 -65.80
N SER A 2 -5.47 33.90 -65.45
CA SER A 2 -4.42 33.25 -64.65
C SER A 2 -4.81 33.26 -63.17
N LEU A 3 -4.97 32.08 -62.57
CA LEU A 3 -5.32 31.87 -61.16
C LEU A 3 -4.05 31.83 -60.28
N ALA A 4 -3.16 32.82 -60.41
CA ALA A 4 -2.03 32.96 -59.49
C ALA A 4 -2.47 33.86 -58.32
N PRO A 5 -2.57 33.35 -57.08
CA PRO A 5 -2.90 34.19 -55.94
C PRO A 5 -1.82 35.26 -55.74
N PRO A 6 -2.19 36.49 -55.36
CA PRO A 6 -1.22 37.58 -55.19
C PRO A 6 -0.23 37.21 -54.08
N ALA A 7 1.07 37.24 -54.40
CA ALA A 7 2.13 37.02 -53.43
C ALA A 7 2.06 38.15 -52.39
N ARG A 8 1.71 37.80 -51.15
CA ARG A 8 1.72 38.72 -50.02
C ARG A 8 3.18 38.92 -49.63
N GLU A 9 3.65 40.17 -49.62
CA GLU A 9 5.01 40.47 -49.14
C GLU A 9 5.17 39.95 -47.70
N GLU A 10 6.17 39.10 -47.50
CA GLU A 10 6.56 38.63 -46.17
C GLU A 10 7.13 39.83 -45.42
N TYR A 11 6.38 40.34 -44.43
CA TYR A 11 6.88 41.36 -43.54
C TYR A 11 7.50 40.65 -42.33
N GLU A 12 8.81 40.85 -42.15
CA GLU A 12 9.55 40.28 -41.03
C GLU A 12 9.45 41.25 -39.85
N ILE A 13 8.68 40.91 -38.82
CA ILE A 13 8.67 41.68 -37.57
C ILE A 13 9.90 41.24 -36.77
N THR A 14 10.94 42.08 -36.73
CA THR A 14 11.99 41.94 -35.73
C THR A 14 11.39 42.21 -34.35
N LEU A 15 11.05 41.15 -33.63
CA LEU A 15 10.62 41.25 -32.24
C LEU A 15 11.75 41.88 -31.43
N GLU A 16 11.47 42.96 -30.71
CA GLU A 16 12.45 43.49 -29.75
C GLU A 16 12.79 42.39 -28.73
N PRO A 17 14.08 42.16 -28.43
CA PRO A 17 14.47 41.16 -27.45
C PRO A 17 13.78 41.44 -26.12
N PHE A 18 13.01 40.47 -25.63
CA PHE A 18 12.33 40.50 -24.34
C PHE A 18 13.39 40.51 -23.21
N THR A 19 13.98 41.68 -22.95
CA THR A 19 15.19 41.84 -22.13
C THR A 19 14.98 42.77 -20.93
N GLN A 20 13.80 43.40 -20.81
CA GLN A 20 13.55 44.44 -19.81
C GLN A 20 12.61 44.03 -18.66
N GLU A 21 12.02 42.83 -18.68
CA GLU A 21 11.25 42.35 -17.53
C GLU A 21 12.05 41.33 -16.72
N ASP A 22 12.28 41.64 -15.44
CA ASP A 22 12.71 40.68 -14.42
C ASP A 22 11.62 39.60 -14.27
N LEU A 23 11.73 38.54 -15.07
CA LEU A 23 10.82 37.38 -15.05
C LEU A 23 10.83 36.64 -13.70
N ALA A 24 11.82 36.90 -12.84
CA ALA A 24 11.99 36.26 -11.55
C ALA A 24 11.46 37.15 -10.41
N ARG A 25 10.16 37.07 -10.12
CA ARG A 25 9.66 37.60 -8.85
C ARG A 25 10.18 36.72 -7.72
N ASP A 26 11.13 37.24 -6.93
CA ASP A 26 11.63 36.53 -5.76
C ASP A 26 10.48 36.26 -4.78
N LEU A 27 10.00 35.02 -4.75
CA LEU A 27 8.99 34.61 -3.77
C LEU A 27 9.51 34.89 -2.35
N PRO A 28 8.70 35.47 -1.46
CA PRO A 28 9.08 35.67 -0.06
C PRO A 28 9.53 34.35 0.58
N LEU A 29 10.52 34.41 1.47
CA LEU A 29 11.12 33.23 2.11
C LEU A 29 10.07 32.29 2.73
N ALA A 30 9.00 32.84 3.28
CA ALA A 30 7.88 32.06 3.82
C ALA A 30 7.18 31.19 2.75
N GLN A 31 6.96 31.72 1.54
CA GLN A 31 6.39 30.94 0.43
C GLN A 31 7.36 29.87 -0.07
N ARG A 32 8.66 30.17 -0.12
CA ARG A 32 9.69 29.18 -0.50
C ARG A 32 9.75 28.02 0.49
N ILE A 33 9.72 28.32 1.79
CA ILE A 33 9.71 27.32 2.87
C ILE A 33 8.40 26.50 2.84
N TRP A 34 7.25 27.15 2.62
CA TRP A 34 5.95 26.47 2.53
C TRP A 34 5.80 25.59 1.28
N GLN A 35 6.54 25.89 0.22
CA GLN A 35 6.57 25.05 -0.98
C GLN A 35 7.27 23.70 -0.72
N LEU A 36 8.13 23.59 0.29
CA LEU A 36 8.79 22.35 0.68
C LEU A 36 7.77 21.35 1.24
N SER A 37 7.65 20.20 0.57
CA SER A 37 6.68 19.16 0.92
C SER A 37 6.87 18.58 2.32
N TRP A 38 8.11 18.49 2.81
CA TRP A 38 8.43 18.00 4.14
C TRP A 38 7.95 18.97 5.23
N VAL A 39 8.09 20.28 5.03
CA VAL A 39 7.62 21.30 5.99
C VAL A 39 6.12 21.21 6.17
N ARG A 40 5.34 21.15 5.08
CA ARG A 40 3.88 21.01 5.16
C ARG A 40 3.47 19.73 5.89
N LYS A 41 4.12 18.59 5.61
CA LYS A 41 3.86 17.32 6.30
C LYS A 41 4.21 17.39 7.79
N SER A 42 5.33 18.00 8.15
CA SER A 42 5.73 18.20 9.55
C SER A 42 4.74 19.08 10.30
N VAL A 43 4.27 20.18 9.68
CA VAL A 43 3.26 21.06 10.28
C VAL A 43 1.96 20.30 10.53
N ILE A 44 1.50 19.47 9.59
CA ILE A 44 0.31 18.62 9.78
C ILE A 44 0.51 17.65 10.96
N MET A 45 1.66 16.97 11.02
CA MET A 45 1.94 16.01 12.10
C MET A 45 2.02 16.68 13.48
N ILE A 46 2.68 17.84 13.57
CA ILE A 46 2.75 18.62 14.81
C ILE A 46 1.36 19.11 15.21
N ALA A 47 0.56 19.62 14.26
CA ALA A 47 -0.80 20.05 14.55
C ALA A 47 -1.66 18.91 15.09
N LEU A 48 -1.59 17.71 14.50
CA LEU A 48 -2.30 16.53 14.99
C LEU A 48 -1.83 16.11 16.39
N ALA A 49 -0.53 16.13 16.66
CA ALA A 49 0.02 15.81 17.98
C ALA A 49 -0.44 16.82 19.05
N VAL A 50 -0.44 18.12 18.72
CA VAL A 50 -0.93 19.17 19.62
C VAL A 50 -2.44 19.04 19.86
N ILE A 51 -3.23 18.77 18.83
CA ILE A 51 -4.68 18.56 18.97
C ILE A 51 -4.95 17.37 19.89
N TRP A 52 -4.23 16.26 19.72
CA TRP A 52 -4.37 15.09 20.59
C TRP A 52 -3.94 15.41 22.03
N GLU A 53 -2.78 16.03 22.23
CA GLU A 53 -2.31 16.43 23.56
C GLU A 53 -3.32 17.33 24.29
N LEU A 54 -3.88 18.32 23.59
CA LEU A 54 -4.92 19.19 24.14
C LEU A 54 -6.20 18.41 24.46
N ALA A 55 -6.65 17.54 23.55
CA ALA A 55 -7.85 16.71 23.77
C ALA A 55 -7.69 15.80 24.99
N ALA A 56 -6.51 15.18 25.18
CA ALA A 56 -6.21 14.33 26.33
C ALA A 56 -6.24 15.14 27.63
N ARG A 57 -5.61 16.33 27.65
CA ARG A 57 -5.61 17.22 28.82
C ARG A 57 -7.01 17.73 29.17
N LEU A 58 -7.84 18.01 28.17
CA LEU A 58 -9.24 18.41 28.38
C LEU A 58 -10.10 17.25 28.90
N GLN A 59 -9.87 16.03 28.38
CA GLN A 59 -10.54 14.82 28.84
C GLN A 59 -10.17 14.46 30.29
N ASN A 60 -8.95 14.80 30.72
CA ASN A 60 -8.40 14.64 32.07
C ASN A 60 -8.63 13.22 32.64
N ASN A 61 -8.51 12.21 31.78
CA ASN A 61 -8.68 10.80 32.13
C ASN A 61 -7.78 9.93 31.24
N ASP A 62 -6.60 9.60 31.76
CA ASP A 62 -5.56 8.83 31.06
C ASP A 62 -6.03 7.42 30.67
N LEU A 63 -7.01 6.86 31.39
CA LEU A 63 -7.58 5.56 31.06
C LEU A 63 -8.38 5.60 29.76
N LEU A 64 -9.06 6.72 29.50
CA LEU A 64 -9.86 6.92 28.28
C LEU A 64 -9.00 7.42 27.12
N LEU A 65 -8.16 8.42 27.38
CA LEU A 65 -7.32 9.04 26.37
C LEU A 65 -5.99 9.47 26.98
N PRO A 66 -4.93 8.63 26.87
CA PRO A 66 -3.61 9.03 27.28
C PRO A 66 -3.11 10.19 26.41
N SER A 67 -2.30 11.05 27.01
CA SER A 67 -1.63 12.14 26.30
C SER A 67 -0.67 11.62 25.23
N PHE A 68 -0.34 12.48 24.27
CA PHE A 68 0.63 12.14 23.23
C PHE A 68 1.99 11.84 23.87
N LEU A 69 2.37 12.61 24.89
CA LEU A 69 3.63 12.42 25.62
C LEU A 69 3.68 11.09 26.39
N GLN A 70 2.59 10.69 27.07
CA GLN A 70 2.51 9.40 27.74
C GLN A 70 2.62 8.25 26.74
N THR A 71 1.90 8.35 25.62
CA THR A 71 1.99 7.34 24.55
C THR A 71 3.42 7.26 23.98
N ALA A 72 4.08 8.39 23.76
CA ALA A 72 5.44 8.43 23.25
C ALA A 72 6.45 7.82 24.24
N ALA A 73 6.29 8.08 25.54
CA ALA A 73 7.10 7.46 26.59
C ALA A 73 6.89 5.94 26.63
N ALA A 74 5.64 5.47 26.67
CA ALA A 74 5.32 4.04 26.65
C ALA A 74 5.85 3.34 25.39
N PHE A 75 5.81 4.01 24.23
CA PHE A 75 6.39 3.52 22.99
C PHE A 75 7.92 3.38 23.09
N TYR A 76 8.59 4.40 23.63
CA TYR A 76 10.04 4.39 23.83
C TYR A 76 10.47 3.28 24.81
N ASP A 77 9.76 3.14 25.93
CA ASP A 77 10.02 2.11 26.93
C ASP A 77 9.81 0.71 26.36
N GLY A 78 8.73 0.49 25.61
CA GLY A 78 8.46 -0.77 24.93
C GLY A 78 9.48 -1.09 23.83
N LEU A 79 10.06 -0.07 23.20
CA LEU A 79 11.12 -0.22 22.20
C LEU A 79 12.44 -0.66 22.85
N ILE A 80 12.83 -0.01 23.96
CA ILE A 80 14.07 -0.31 24.68
C ILE A 80 13.99 -1.64 25.43
N SER A 81 12.84 -1.99 26.00
CA SER A 81 12.65 -3.26 26.69
C SER A 81 12.72 -4.47 25.75
N GLY A 82 12.60 -4.25 24.43
CA GLY A 82 12.54 -5.30 23.42
C GLY A 82 11.18 -5.99 23.32
N GLU A 83 10.22 -5.62 24.17
CA GLU A 83 8.88 -6.19 24.16
C GLU A 83 8.14 -5.86 22.86
N LEU A 84 8.04 -4.56 22.50
CA LEU A 84 7.38 -4.14 21.27
C LEU A 84 8.05 -4.74 20.03
N PRO A 85 9.38 -4.61 19.82
CA PRO A 85 10.08 -5.26 18.70
C PRO A 85 9.83 -6.76 18.60
N GLY A 86 9.82 -7.48 19.72
CA GLY A 86 9.52 -8.92 19.73
C GLY A 86 8.11 -9.22 19.21
N LYS A 87 7.12 -8.44 19.64
CA LYS A 87 5.72 -8.58 19.18
C LYS A 87 5.56 -8.22 17.71
N VAL A 88 6.22 -7.14 17.27
CA VAL A 88 6.30 -6.72 15.87
C VAL A 88 6.87 -7.83 15.00
N TRP A 89 7.97 -8.44 15.44
CA TRP A 89 8.65 -9.50 14.71
C TRP A 89 7.78 -10.74 14.50
N ILE A 90 7.06 -11.16 15.54
CA ILE A 90 6.11 -12.28 15.45
C ILE A 90 5.05 -11.98 14.39
N SER A 91 4.37 -10.82 14.48
CA SER A 91 3.33 -10.46 13.53
C SER A 91 3.86 -10.35 12.10
N LEU A 92 5.00 -9.69 11.90
CA LEU A 92 5.60 -9.54 10.56
C LEU A 92 5.99 -10.89 9.96
N THR A 93 6.49 -11.83 10.75
CA THR A 93 6.86 -13.16 10.26
C THR A 93 5.64 -13.90 9.71
N VAL A 94 4.54 -13.94 10.47
CA VAL A 94 3.30 -14.60 10.05
C VAL A 94 2.69 -13.88 8.85
N LEU A 95 2.68 -12.54 8.88
CA LEU A 95 2.19 -11.69 7.79
C LEU A 95 2.90 -11.99 6.48
N ILE A 96 4.23 -11.96 6.50
CA ILE A 96 5.06 -12.14 5.30
C ILE A 96 4.84 -13.54 4.72
N GLN A 97 4.78 -14.57 5.55
CA GLN A 97 4.51 -15.93 5.07
C GLN A 97 3.15 -16.05 4.38
N GLY A 98 2.08 -15.59 5.03
CA GLY A 98 0.73 -15.60 4.44
C GLY A 98 0.64 -14.74 3.18
N TYR A 99 1.29 -13.57 3.18
CA TYR A 99 1.35 -12.66 2.05
C TYR A 99 2.06 -13.28 0.85
N LEU A 100 3.22 -13.90 1.04
CA LEU A 100 3.97 -14.54 -0.04
C LEU A 100 3.20 -15.73 -0.64
N ILE A 101 2.58 -16.58 0.20
CA ILE A 101 1.74 -17.68 -0.29
C ILE A 101 0.56 -17.12 -1.10
N GLY A 102 -0.10 -16.07 -0.59
CA GLY A 102 -1.18 -15.39 -1.28
C GLY A 102 -0.76 -14.82 -2.64
N ILE A 103 0.44 -14.23 -2.73
CA ILE A 103 1.02 -13.74 -3.98
C ILE A 103 1.19 -14.86 -5.00
N VAL A 104 1.83 -15.97 -4.58
CA VAL A 104 2.09 -17.10 -5.46
C VAL A 104 0.78 -17.67 -6.01
N LEU A 105 -0.23 -17.86 -5.15
CA LEU A 105 -1.54 -18.36 -5.57
C LEU A 105 -2.28 -17.37 -6.48
N ALA A 106 -2.19 -16.07 -6.21
CA ALA A 106 -2.82 -15.04 -7.04
C ALA A 106 -2.21 -15.00 -8.44
N PHE A 107 -0.89 -15.09 -8.55
CA PHE A 107 -0.21 -15.15 -9.84
C PHE A 107 -0.50 -16.45 -10.58
N ALA A 108 -0.57 -17.60 -9.88
CA ALA A 108 -0.95 -18.87 -10.49
C ALA A 108 -2.37 -18.79 -11.09
N LEU A 109 -3.34 -18.30 -10.30
CA LEU A 109 -4.73 -18.18 -10.73
C LEU A 109 -4.88 -17.17 -11.88
N THR A 110 -4.17 -16.05 -11.81
CA THR A 110 -4.19 -15.05 -12.88
C THR A 110 -3.56 -15.58 -14.17
N THR A 111 -2.46 -16.33 -14.07
CA THR A 111 -1.80 -16.95 -15.23
C THR A 111 -2.74 -17.94 -15.93
N LEU A 112 -3.45 -18.75 -15.15
CA LEU A 112 -4.48 -19.65 -15.67
C LEU A 112 -5.62 -18.88 -16.36
N ALA A 113 -6.06 -17.76 -15.77
CA ALA A 113 -7.10 -16.91 -16.35
C ALA A 113 -6.66 -16.22 -17.65
N VAL A 114 -5.43 -15.72 -17.73
CA VAL A 114 -4.95 -15.07 -18.96
C VAL A 114 -4.75 -16.11 -20.09
N SER A 115 -4.41 -17.35 -19.75
CA SER A 115 -4.09 -18.39 -20.74
C SER A 115 -5.30 -19.19 -21.24
N THR A 116 -6.34 -19.38 -20.43
CA THR A 116 -7.45 -20.31 -20.75
C THR A 116 -8.82 -19.68 -20.52
N GLN A 117 -9.84 -20.13 -21.25
CA GLN A 117 -11.23 -19.70 -21.00
C GLN A 117 -11.74 -20.18 -19.65
N LEU A 118 -11.52 -21.46 -19.33
CA LEU A 118 -11.88 -22.03 -18.03
C LEU A 118 -11.25 -21.25 -16.87
N GLY A 119 -9.99 -20.83 -17.00
CA GLY A 119 -9.33 -20.01 -16.00
C GLY A 119 -9.98 -18.64 -15.80
N ARG A 120 -10.47 -18.00 -16.88
CA ARG A 120 -11.19 -16.72 -16.78
C ARG A 120 -12.49 -16.90 -16.01
N ASP A 121 -13.25 -17.93 -16.36
CA ASP A 121 -14.54 -18.22 -15.73
C ASP A 121 -14.35 -18.64 -14.27
N LEU A 122 -13.30 -19.40 -13.98
CA LEU A 122 -12.93 -19.77 -12.62
C LEU A 122 -12.54 -18.53 -11.79
N LEU A 123 -11.64 -17.69 -12.30
CA LEU A 123 -11.21 -16.48 -11.59
C LEU A 123 -12.40 -15.55 -11.34
N SER A 124 -13.24 -15.28 -12.35
CA SER A 124 -14.40 -14.39 -12.21
C SER A 124 -15.40 -14.92 -11.20
N THR A 125 -15.69 -16.23 -11.22
CA THR A 125 -16.62 -16.87 -10.29
C THR A 125 -16.09 -16.87 -8.86
N LEU A 126 -14.86 -17.36 -8.63
CA LEU A 126 -14.28 -17.44 -7.30
C LEU A 126 -14.12 -16.06 -6.67
N THR A 127 -13.70 -15.07 -7.46
CA THR A 127 -13.52 -13.72 -6.93
C THR A 127 -14.83 -13.02 -6.63
N ALA A 128 -15.89 -13.24 -7.44
CA ALA A 128 -17.21 -12.75 -7.12
C ALA A 128 -17.76 -13.34 -5.81
N MET A 129 -17.43 -14.60 -5.51
CA MET A 129 -17.85 -15.28 -4.28
C MET A 129 -17.02 -14.87 -3.06
N PHE A 130 -15.69 -14.83 -3.19
CA PHE A 130 -14.78 -14.78 -2.05
C PHE A 130 -14.20 -13.39 -1.76
N ASN A 131 -14.09 -12.50 -2.75
CA ASN A 131 -13.56 -11.15 -2.53
C ASN A 131 -14.42 -10.29 -1.57
N PRO A 132 -15.78 -10.36 -1.60
CA PRO A 132 -16.60 -9.62 -0.65
C PRO A 132 -16.53 -10.16 0.78
N LEU A 133 -16.08 -11.41 0.96
CA LEU A 133 -16.06 -12.09 2.24
C LEU A 133 -14.89 -11.59 3.10
N PRO A 134 -15.15 -10.95 4.27
CA PRO A 134 -14.09 -10.46 5.14
C PRO A 134 -13.22 -11.62 5.63
N ALA A 135 -11.91 -11.54 5.41
CA ALA A 135 -10.99 -12.61 5.76
C ALA A 135 -11.06 -13.00 7.25
N ILE A 136 -11.20 -12.02 8.14
CA ILE A 136 -11.35 -12.25 9.58
C ILE A 136 -12.55 -13.15 9.94
N ALA A 137 -13.62 -13.13 9.15
CA ALA A 137 -14.79 -13.97 9.38
C ALA A 137 -14.51 -15.46 9.16
N LEU A 138 -13.45 -15.80 8.43
CA LEU A 138 -13.00 -17.19 8.22
C LEU A 138 -12.16 -17.73 9.37
N LEU A 139 -11.72 -16.88 10.31
CA LEU A 139 -10.78 -17.29 11.35
C LEU A 139 -11.31 -18.41 12.26
N PRO A 140 -12.58 -18.41 12.73
CA PRO A 140 -13.10 -19.54 13.50
C PRO A 140 -13.02 -20.87 12.76
N LEU A 141 -13.32 -20.85 11.45
CA LEU A 141 -13.25 -22.03 10.59
C LEU A 141 -11.80 -22.46 10.37
N ALA A 142 -10.88 -21.51 10.17
CA ALA A 142 -9.46 -21.78 10.07
C ALA A 142 -8.90 -22.41 11.36
N LEU A 143 -9.37 -21.98 12.54
CA LEU A 143 -8.99 -22.58 13.82
C LEU A 143 -9.53 -24.00 13.96
N LEU A 144 -10.72 -24.30 13.44
CA LEU A 144 -11.28 -25.66 13.43
C LEU A 144 -10.47 -26.59 12.50
N TRP A 145 -10.08 -26.10 11.32
CA TRP A 145 -9.38 -26.93 10.33
C TRP A 145 -7.89 -27.11 10.63
N PHE A 146 -7.21 -26.04 11.04
CA PHE A 146 -5.75 -26.01 11.19
C PHE A 146 -5.30 -25.97 12.66
N GLY A 147 -6.24 -25.90 13.60
CA GLY A 147 -5.97 -25.75 15.01
C GLY A 147 -5.56 -24.33 15.42
N LEU A 148 -5.27 -24.18 16.72
CA LEU A 148 -4.70 -22.97 17.29
C LEU A 148 -3.26 -22.79 16.79
N GLY A 149 -2.91 -21.58 16.35
CA GLY A 149 -1.53 -21.25 16.02
C GLY A 149 -1.37 -20.51 14.69
N GLN A 150 -0.18 -20.64 14.12
CA GLN A 150 0.24 -19.86 12.96
C GLN A 150 -0.46 -20.27 11.66
N ASN A 151 -0.78 -21.56 11.49
CA ASN A 151 -1.36 -22.07 10.25
C ASN A 151 -2.76 -21.49 9.96
N SER A 152 -3.60 -21.32 11.00
CA SER A 152 -4.91 -20.70 10.86
C SER A 152 -4.83 -19.21 10.52
N LEU A 153 -3.86 -18.49 11.08
CA LEU A 153 -3.56 -17.10 10.70
C LEU A 153 -3.08 -17.02 9.24
N ILE A 154 -2.14 -17.88 8.83
CA ILE A 154 -1.63 -17.92 7.45
C ILE A 154 -2.77 -18.16 6.46
N PHE A 155 -3.67 -19.11 6.73
CA PHE A 155 -4.81 -19.38 5.85
C PHE A 155 -5.68 -18.14 5.61
N VAL A 156 -6.03 -17.44 6.70
CA VAL A 156 -6.84 -16.22 6.64
C VAL A 156 -6.09 -15.09 5.90
N LEU A 157 -4.77 -14.98 6.10
CA LEU A 157 -3.95 -14.01 5.37
C LEU A 157 -3.88 -14.31 3.88
N VAL A 158 -3.72 -15.56 3.49
CA VAL A 158 -3.73 -15.98 2.09
C VAL A 158 -5.04 -15.54 1.43
N HIS A 159 -6.19 -15.82 2.06
CA HIS A 159 -7.50 -15.37 1.57
C HIS A 159 -7.57 -13.84 1.41
N SER A 160 -7.04 -13.08 2.37
CA SER A 160 -7.09 -11.61 2.34
C SER A 160 -6.31 -10.98 1.17
N VAL A 161 -5.27 -11.66 0.67
CA VAL A 161 -4.37 -11.17 -0.38
C VAL A 161 -4.78 -11.67 -1.75
N LEU A 162 -5.14 -12.95 -1.81
CA LEU A 162 -5.33 -13.71 -3.05
C LEU A 162 -6.25 -13.00 -4.04
N TRP A 163 -7.44 -12.63 -3.59
CA TRP A 163 -8.50 -12.16 -4.48
C TRP A 163 -8.24 -10.76 -5.03
N ALA A 164 -7.88 -9.82 -4.15
CA ALA A 164 -7.57 -8.44 -4.55
C ALA A 164 -6.37 -8.39 -5.50
N LEU A 165 -5.32 -9.17 -5.22
CA LEU A 165 -4.14 -9.22 -6.09
C LEU A 165 -4.46 -9.89 -7.44
N ALA A 166 -5.20 -11.01 -7.44
CA ALA A 166 -5.56 -11.69 -8.67
C ALA A 166 -6.42 -10.80 -9.58
N LEU A 167 -7.40 -10.07 -9.01
CA LEU A 167 -8.23 -9.12 -9.75
C LEU A 167 -7.41 -8.01 -10.41
N ASN A 168 -6.57 -7.35 -9.61
CA ASN A 168 -5.77 -6.23 -10.09
C ASN A 168 -4.74 -6.66 -11.12
N THR A 169 -4.13 -7.84 -10.93
CA THR A 169 -3.18 -8.42 -11.89
C THR A 169 -3.90 -8.78 -13.20
N TYR A 170 -5.06 -9.43 -13.13
CA TYR A 170 -5.86 -9.79 -14.31
C TYR A 170 -6.34 -8.55 -15.07
N ALA A 171 -6.88 -7.55 -14.36
CA ALA A 171 -7.28 -6.27 -14.94
C ALA A 171 -6.08 -5.54 -15.58
N GLY A 172 -4.90 -5.60 -14.96
CA GLY A 172 -3.65 -5.07 -15.53
C GLY A 172 -3.30 -5.70 -16.86
N PHE A 173 -3.40 -7.03 -16.97
CA PHE A 173 -3.15 -7.71 -18.24
C PHE A 173 -4.18 -7.35 -19.31
N LEU A 174 -5.46 -7.23 -18.96
CA LEU A 174 -6.51 -6.81 -19.89
C LEU A 174 -6.34 -5.34 -20.32
N GLY A 175 -5.83 -4.48 -19.44
CA GLY A 175 -5.60 -3.06 -19.71
C GLY A 175 -4.42 -2.77 -20.65
N VAL A 176 -3.60 -3.76 -21.00
CA VAL A 176 -2.49 -3.57 -21.95
C VAL A 176 -3.04 -3.29 -23.35
N SER A 177 -2.75 -2.10 -23.87
CA SER A 177 -3.23 -1.62 -25.18
C SER A 177 -2.89 -2.58 -26.34
N GLU A 178 -3.79 -2.68 -27.32
CA GLU A 178 -3.53 -3.49 -28.50
C GLU A 178 -2.32 -2.97 -29.29
N THR A 179 -2.06 -1.66 -29.28
CA THR A 179 -0.87 -1.07 -29.90
C THR A 179 0.43 -1.62 -29.30
N GLN A 180 0.54 -1.72 -27.98
CA GLN A 180 1.71 -2.34 -27.32
C GLN A 180 1.83 -3.83 -27.66
N ARG A 181 0.70 -4.54 -27.72
CA ARG A 181 0.66 -5.96 -28.11
C ARG A 181 1.11 -6.17 -29.55
N MET A 182 0.62 -5.35 -30.48
CA MET A 182 1.01 -5.37 -31.89
C MET A 182 2.49 -5.03 -32.08
N ALA A 183 2.99 -4.00 -31.37
CA ALA A 183 4.40 -3.64 -31.41
C ALA A 183 5.30 -4.82 -31.01
N GLY A 184 4.98 -5.49 -29.89
CA GLY A 184 5.72 -6.68 -29.47
C GLY A 184 5.71 -7.82 -30.49
N ARG A 185 4.56 -8.07 -31.12
CA ARG A 185 4.41 -9.09 -32.17
C ARG A 185 5.22 -8.73 -33.43
N ASN A 186 5.26 -7.45 -33.82
CA ASN A 186 6.07 -6.97 -34.95
C ASN A 186 7.57 -7.16 -34.71
N TYR A 187 8.04 -7.06 -33.46
CA TYR A 187 9.41 -7.42 -33.07
C TYR A 187 9.64 -8.94 -32.95
N GLY A 188 8.67 -9.78 -33.34
CA GLY A 188 8.79 -11.23 -33.32
C GLY A 188 8.71 -11.86 -31.93
N LEU A 189 8.30 -11.11 -30.90
CA LEU A 189 8.15 -11.65 -29.55
C LEU A 189 6.98 -12.65 -29.51
N LYS A 190 7.25 -13.87 -29.03
CA LYS A 190 6.27 -14.95 -28.86
C LYS A 190 6.38 -15.59 -27.47
N GLY A 191 5.30 -16.22 -27.02
CA GLY A 191 5.25 -16.99 -25.76
C GLY A 191 5.73 -16.19 -24.54
N LEU A 192 6.62 -16.79 -23.74
CA LEU A 192 7.16 -16.16 -22.53
C LEU A 192 7.88 -14.84 -22.79
N ARG A 193 8.59 -14.70 -23.92
CA ARG A 193 9.30 -13.45 -24.25
C ARG A 193 8.33 -12.29 -24.41
N PHE A 194 7.18 -12.53 -25.03
CA PHE A 194 6.10 -11.54 -25.16
C PHE A 194 5.53 -11.14 -23.81
N VAL A 195 5.29 -12.11 -22.92
CA VAL A 195 4.77 -11.86 -21.57
C VAL A 195 5.73 -11.01 -20.76
N TRP A 196 7.01 -11.37 -20.69
CA TRP A 196 8.01 -10.68 -19.87
C TRP A 196 8.40 -9.30 -20.37
N HIS A 197 8.39 -9.06 -21.69
CA HIS A 197 8.87 -7.78 -22.26
C HIS A 197 7.75 -6.80 -22.57
N ILE A 198 6.51 -7.26 -22.74
CA ILE A 198 5.37 -6.40 -23.10
C ILE A 198 4.31 -6.42 -22.01
N LEU A 199 3.75 -7.60 -21.72
CA LEU A 199 2.58 -7.68 -20.85
C LEU A 199 2.89 -7.37 -19.39
N ILE A 200 3.92 -7.97 -18.80
CA ILE A 200 4.29 -7.76 -17.39
C ILE A 200 4.68 -6.30 -17.14
N PRO A 201 5.56 -5.67 -17.95
CA PRO A 201 5.90 -4.27 -17.75
C PRO A 201 4.67 -3.37 -17.84
N ALA A 202 3.83 -3.54 -18.87
CA ALA A 202 2.63 -2.72 -19.05
C ALA A 202 1.57 -2.94 -17.95
N ALA A 203 1.44 -4.16 -17.43
CA ALA A 203 0.51 -4.49 -16.35
C ALA A 203 1.04 -4.15 -14.95
N LEU A 204 2.34 -3.86 -14.80
CA LEU A 204 3.00 -3.69 -13.52
C LEU A 204 2.35 -2.63 -12.60
N PRO A 205 1.87 -1.47 -13.08
CA PRO A 205 1.18 -0.51 -12.22
C PRO A 205 -0.03 -1.12 -11.50
N SER A 206 -0.83 -1.90 -12.23
CA SER A 206 -1.99 -2.60 -11.67
C SER A 206 -1.58 -3.73 -10.75
N ILE A 207 -0.52 -4.49 -11.09
CA ILE A 207 0.02 -5.53 -10.21
C ILE A 207 0.48 -4.93 -8.89
N LEU A 208 1.21 -3.81 -8.93
CA LEU A 208 1.65 -3.09 -7.73
C LEU A 208 0.47 -2.55 -6.92
N ALA A 209 -0.56 -2.01 -7.57
CA ALA A 209 -1.79 -1.62 -6.89
C ALA A 209 -2.43 -2.82 -6.16
N GLY A 210 -2.51 -3.98 -6.81
CA GLY A 210 -2.97 -5.23 -6.21
C GLY A 210 -2.12 -5.67 -5.01
N LEU A 211 -0.80 -5.56 -5.11
CA LEU A 211 0.13 -5.88 -4.02
C LEU A 211 -0.07 -4.96 -2.82
N LYS A 212 -0.22 -3.65 -3.05
CA LYS A 212 -0.49 -2.66 -1.98
C LYS A 212 -1.84 -2.92 -1.30
N ILE A 213 -2.89 -3.18 -2.07
CA ILE A 213 -4.23 -3.49 -1.54
C ILE A 213 -4.18 -4.79 -0.72
N GLY A 214 -3.56 -5.85 -1.27
CA GLY A 214 -3.39 -7.12 -0.57
C GLY A 214 -2.60 -6.95 0.73
N TRP A 215 -1.55 -6.13 0.74
CA TRP A 215 -0.78 -5.83 1.95
C TRP A 215 -1.64 -5.14 3.01
N ALA A 216 -2.40 -4.11 2.62
CA ALA A 216 -3.27 -3.39 3.54
C ALA A 216 -4.36 -4.30 4.14
N PHE A 217 -4.94 -5.21 3.34
CA PHE A 217 -5.92 -6.19 3.82
C PHE A 217 -5.30 -7.24 4.74
N ALA A 218 -4.15 -7.80 4.38
CA ALA A 218 -3.43 -8.74 5.23
C ALA A 218 -3.05 -8.12 6.57
N TRP A 219 -2.55 -6.88 6.57
CA TRP A 219 -2.16 -6.19 7.78
C TRP A 219 -3.34 -5.98 8.74
N ARG A 220 -4.46 -5.44 8.24
CA ARG A 220 -5.67 -5.23 9.04
C ARG A 220 -6.24 -6.54 9.56
N THR A 221 -6.24 -7.57 8.73
CA THR A 221 -6.75 -8.89 9.08
C THR A 221 -5.89 -9.57 10.15
N LEU A 222 -4.56 -9.49 10.04
CA LEU A 222 -3.66 -10.06 11.03
C LEU A 222 -3.85 -9.40 12.40
N ILE A 223 -3.85 -8.07 12.46
CA ILE A 223 -4.00 -7.35 13.73
C ILE A 223 -5.36 -7.67 14.37
N ALA A 224 -6.44 -7.71 13.58
CA ALA A 224 -7.76 -8.11 14.07
C ALA A 224 -7.79 -9.56 14.57
N ALA A 225 -7.14 -10.47 13.85
CA ALA A 225 -7.05 -11.88 14.21
C ALA A 225 -6.28 -12.09 15.53
N GLU A 226 -5.12 -11.44 15.66
CA GLU A 226 -4.31 -11.49 16.87
C GLU A 226 -4.99 -10.82 18.06
N LEU A 227 -5.78 -9.77 17.83
CA LEU A 227 -6.55 -9.10 18.89
C LEU A 227 -7.57 -10.05 19.52
N VAL A 228 -8.25 -10.88 18.73
CA VAL A 228 -9.33 -11.74 19.24
C VAL A 228 -8.81 -13.11 19.67
N PHE A 229 -7.86 -13.69 18.94
CA PHE A 229 -7.43 -15.08 19.11
C PHE A 229 -5.93 -15.24 19.43
N GLY A 230 -5.18 -14.14 19.55
CA GLY A 230 -3.74 -14.17 19.82
C GLY A 230 -3.36 -14.73 21.20
N ALA A 231 -4.32 -14.79 22.14
CA ALA A 231 -4.14 -15.46 23.43
C ALA A 231 -3.92 -16.97 23.24
N SER A 232 -4.70 -17.55 22.32
CA SER A 232 -4.84 -18.98 22.15
C SER A 232 -3.63 -19.63 21.46
N SER A 233 -2.77 -18.83 20.82
CA SER A 233 -1.58 -19.31 20.12
C SER A 233 -0.30 -19.34 20.97
N GLY A 234 -0.35 -18.93 22.25
CA GLY A 234 0.77 -18.99 23.20
C GLY A 234 1.95 -18.04 22.93
N LYS A 235 2.07 -17.50 21.71
CA LYS A 235 3.03 -16.47 21.28
C LYS A 235 2.29 -15.39 20.49
N GLY A 236 1.46 -14.61 21.17
CA GLY A 236 0.71 -13.52 20.53
C GLY A 236 1.63 -12.38 20.08
N GLY A 237 1.40 -11.86 18.87
CA GLY A 237 2.09 -10.72 18.27
C GLY A 237 1.55 -9.35 18.71
N LEU A 238 1.64 -8.35 17.84
CA LEU A 238 1.20 -6.97 18.07
C LEU A 238 -0.28 -6.86 18.44
N GLY A 239 -1.18 -7.57 17.77
CA GLY A 239 -2.62 -7.50 18.10
C GLY A 239 -2.90 -8.04 19.50
N TRP A 240 -2.17 -9.09 19.91
CA TRP A 240 -2.25 -9.61 21.28
C TRP A 240 -1.68 -8.62 22.31
N TYR A 241 -0.55 -7.97 22.00
CA TYR A 241 0.01 -6.93 22.87
C TYR A 241 -1.01 -5.81 23.14
N ILE A 242 -1.71 -5.36 22.10
CA ILE A 242 -2.78 -4.36 22.23
C ILE A 242 -3.93 -4.90 23.10
N PHE A 243 -4.37 -6.13 22.86
CA PHE A 243 -5.45 -6.75 23.63
C PHE A 243 -5.10 -6.91 25.11
N GLN A 244 -3.90 -7.39 25.41
CA GLN A 244 -3.43 -7.64 26.77
C GLN A 244 -3.33 -6.33 27.56
N ASN A 245 -2.66 -5.32 27.01
CA ASN A 245 -2.54 -4.02 27.68
C ASN A 245 -3.90 -3.34 27.88
N ARG A 246 -4.85 -3.54 26.96
CA ARG A 246 -6.22 -3.06 27.14
C ARG A 246 -6.90 -3.72 28.35
N ASN A 247 -6.74 -5.03 28.52
CA ASN A 247 -7.33 -5.75 29.66
C ASN A 247 -6.65 -5.39 30.99
N GLU A 248 -5.37 -5.05 30.95
CA GLU A 248 -4.60 -4.58 32.10
C GLU A 248 -4.77 -3.07 32.36
N LEU A 249 -5.58 -2.38 31.54
CA LEU A 249 -5.85 -0.93 31.64
C LEU A 249 -4.62 -0.03 31.42
N TYR A 250 -3.57 -0.56 30.79
CA TYR A 250 -2.41 0.22 30.31
C TYR A 250 -2.73 0.86 28.96
N THR A 251 -3.60 1.88 28.97
CA THR A 251 -4.09 2.53 27.75
C THR A 251 -2.98 3.25 26.99
N ASP A 252 -2.00 3.84 27.67
CA ASP A 252 -0.78 4.38 27.06
C ASP A 252 -0.05 3.35 26.19
N LYS A 253 0.13 2.12 26.69
CA LYS A 253 0.71 0.99 25.94
C LYS A 253 -0.18 0.52 24.81
N VAL A 254 -1.51 0.55 24.97
CA VAL A 254 -2.46 0.27 23.87
C VAL A 254 -2.22 1.24 22.71
N PHE A 255 -2.14 2.54 23.00
CA PHE A 255 -1.89 3.56 21.98
C PHE A 255 -0.47 3.44 21.40
N ALA A 256 0.53 3.06 22.19
CA ALA A 256 1.88 2.76 21.69
C ALA A 256 1.86 1.57 20.70
N GLY A 257 1.11 0.51 21.00
CA GLY A 257 0.90 -0.62 20.08
C GLY A 257 0.22 -0.19 18.77
N LEU A 258 -0.81 0.66 18.85
CA LEU A 258 -1.47 1.24 17.66
C LEU A 258 -0.52 2.13 16.86
N ALA A 259 0.33 2.92 17.53
CA ALA A 259 1.36 3.72 16.88
C ALA A 259 2.36 2.82 16.14
N ALA A 260 2.80 1.70 16.73
CA ALA A 260 3.63 0.71 16.03
C ALA A 260 2.94 0.18 14.77
N VAL A 261 1.64 -0.13 14.84
CA VAL A 261 0.85 -0.61 13.69
C VAL A 261 0.84 0.41 12.55
N ILE A 262 0.67 1.70 12.86
CA ILE A 262 0.69 2.81 11.89
C ILE A 262 2.09 2.98 11.31
N LEU A 263 3.12 3.03 12.17
CA LEU A 263 4.50 3.25 11.76
C LEU A 263 4.98 2.15 10.81
N ILE A 264 4.69 0.88 11.10
CA ILE A 264 5.04 -0.24 10.21
C ILE A 264 4.34 -0.10 8.85
N GLY A 265 3.05 0.23 8.85
CA GLY A 265 2.31 0.47 7.60
C GLY A 265 2.94 1.58 6.76
N LEU A 266 3.30 2.70 7.40
CA LEU A 266 3.98 3.83 6.75
C LEU A 266 5.37 3.47 6.25
N LEU A 267 6.15 2.70 7.03
CA LEU A 267 7.48 2.26 6.63
C LEU A 267 7.41 1.36 5.40
N VAL A 268 6.48 0.41 5.35
CA VAL A 268 6.33 -0.47 4.19
C VAL A 268 5.85 0.30 2.95
N GLU A 269 4.89 1.21 3.09
CA GLU A 269 4.44 2.03 1.95
C GLU A 269 5.58 2.91 1.40
N ASN A 270 6.31 3.61 2.27
CA ASN A 270 7.33 4.58 1.84
C ASN A 270 8.67 3.94 1.47
N LEU A 271 9.08 2.85 2.12
CA LEU A 271 10.39 2.23 1.90
C LEU A 271 10.33 1.08 0.90
N LEU A 272 9.28 0.27 0.90
CA LEU A 272 9.18 -0.87 0.00
C LEU A 272 8.45 -0.45 -1.28
N PHE A 273 7.19 -0.04 -1.15
CA PHE A 273 6.34 0.19 -2.32
C PHE A 273 6.75 1.44 -3.11
N ALA A 274 7.00 2.57 -2.45
CA ALA A 274 7.40 3.80 -3.16
C ALA A 274 8.76 3.67 -3.87
N ASN A 275 9.68 2.86 -3.32
CA ASN A 275 10.96 2.57 -3.97
C ASN A 275 10.76 1.67 -5.20
N ILE A 276 9.96 0.61 -5.09
CA ILE A 276 9.62 -0.25 -6.23
C ILE A 276 8.95 0.57 -7.34
N GLU A 277 7.98 1.41 -7.00
CA GLU A 277 7.26 2.26 -7.94
C GLU A 277 8.18 3.27 -8.65
N ARG A 278 9.12 3.89 -7.90
CA ARG A 278 10.11 4.81 -8.47
C ARG A 278 11.04 4.11 -9.46
N LEU A 279 11.50 2.91 -9.12
CA LEU A 279 12.47 2.17 -9.94
C LEU A 279 11.83 1.51 -11.17
N THR A 280 10.52 1.26 -11.15
CA THR A 280 9.81 0.54 -12.20
C THR A 280 8.82 1.44 -12.95
N VAL A 281 7.66 1.72 -12.37
CA VAL A 281 6.53 2.44 -13.01
C VAL A 281 6.92 3.83 -13.49
N LYS A 282 7.58 4.61 -12.63
CA LYS A 282 8.00 5.98 -13.00
C LYS A 282 9.11 5.97 -14.04
N ARG A 283 10.05 5.03 -13.93
CA ARG A 283 11.14 4.86 -14.91
C ARG A 283 10.60 4.48 -16.29
N TRP A 284 9.55 3.66 -16.35
CA TRP A 284 8.94 3.20 -17.59
C TRP A 284 7.88 4.16 -18.15
N GLY A 285 7.70 5.35 -17.56
CA GLY A 285 6.80 6.39 -18.06
C GLY A 285 5.32 6.03 -18.04
N MET A 286 4.94 5.04 -17.22
CA MET A 286 3.55 4.55 -17.15
C MET A 286 2.65 5.39 -16.25
N GLN A 287 3.22 6.34 -15.50
CA GLN A 287 2.50 7.36 -14.75
C GLN A 287 3.11 8.73 -15.06
N ARG A 288 2.25 9.72 -15.29
CA ARG A 288 2.61 11.14 -15.44
C ARG A 288 2.84 11.77 -14.07
#